data_AF-A0A9E5IKB8-F1
#
_entry.id   AF-A0A9E5IKB8-F1
#
_cell.length_a   1.000
_cell.length_b   1.000
_cell.length_c   1.000
_cell.angle_alpha   90.00
_cell.angle_beta   90.00
_cell.angle_gamma   90.00
#
_symmetry.space_group_name_H-M   'P 1'
#
loop_
_entity.id
_entity.type
_entity.pdbx_description
1 polymer ?
#
loop_
_entity_poly.entity_id
_entity_poly.type
_entity_poly.pdbx_seq_one_letter_code
_entity_poly.pdbx_strand_id
1 'polypeptide(L)'
;MVAETAAEPDPAPAAPSNDAPLGTGIKGNGGADSFGLGTGPGGGGSGGARLSGSGGGTRWAGYSGSIKNRIIDALRADERTRYADGQLELGLWMDAGGRITRVAVRKSNVDASVNKAIQGDVLIGLQTQPPPTDMPQPIWFRTTLRPSS
;
A
#
# COMPACT_ATOMS: atom_id res chain seq x y z
N MET A 1 -6.00 -13.96 75.03
CA MET A 1 -7.33 -14.28 74.48
C MET A 1 -8.01 -12.98 74.07
N VAL A 2 -8.00 -12.64 72.78
CA VAL A 2 -8.90 -11.75 72.00
C VAL A 2 -8.17 -11.49 70.66
N ALA A 3 -8.81 -11.48 69.49
CA ALA A 3 -10.07 -12.11 69.07
C ALA A 3 -9.95 -12.32 67.55
N GLU A 4 -10.28 -13.51 67.04
CA GLU A 4 -10.28 -13.79 65.60
C GLU A 4 -11.73 -13.82 65.11
N THR A 5 -12.06 -12.94 64.16
CA THR A 5 -13.41 -12.85 63.57
C THR A 5 -13.34 -12.45 62.10
N ALA A 6 -13.74 -13.40 61.26
CA ALA A 6 -14.42 -13.27 59.95
C ALA A 6 -13.89 -12.29 58.88
N ALA A 7 -13.58 -12.85 57.70
CA ALA A 7 -14.50 -12.79 56.56
C ALA A 7 -14.03 -13.70 55.39
N GLU A 8 -14.91 -14.59 54.91
CA GLU A 8 -14.87 -15.12 53.54
C GLU A 8 -15.63 -14.13 52.63
N PRO A 9 -15.22 -13.94 51.36
CA PRO A 9 -15.82 -14.77 50.30
C PRO A 9 -14.93 -15.14 49.10
N ASP A 10 -15.36 -16.21 48.42
CA ASP A 10 -15.05 -16.67 47.05
C ASP A 10 -15.42 -15.62 45.96
N PRO A 11 -15.11 -15.80 44.65
CA PRO A 11 -14.02 -16.52 43.97
C PRO A 11 -13.06 -15.55 43.22
N ALA A 12 -11.94 -16.06 42.71
CA ALA A 12 -11.06 -15.30 41.81
C ALA A 12 -11.25 -15.69 40.31
N PRO A 13 -11.66 -14.74 39.45
CA PRO A 13 -11.46 -14.86 38.00
C PRO A 13 -10.77 -13.62 37.40
N ALA A 14 -9.50 -13.75 36.99
CA ALA A 14 -8.91 -12.92 35.94
C ALA A 14 -7.67 -13.59 35.31
N ALA A 15 -7.55 -13.47 33.99
CA ALA A 15 -6.48 -14.03 33.16
C ALA A 15 -5.11 -13.34 33.41
N PRO A 16 -3.97 -13.95 33.03
CA PRO A 16 -2.64 -13.41 33.31
C PRO A 16 -2.40 -12.03 32.66
N SER A 17 -1.83 -11.12 33.46
CA SER A 17 -1.34 -9.82 33.00
C SER A 17 -0.26 -9.99 31.94
N ASN A 18 -0.58 -9.64 30.70
CA ASN A 18 0.40 -9.47 29.63
C ASN A 18 0.94 -8.03 29.72
N ASP A 19 1.87 -7.83 30.65
CA ASP A 19 2.50 -6.53 30.87
C ASP A 19 3.33 -6.10 29.66
N ALA A 20 3.42 -4.79 29.42
CA ALA A 20 3.70 -4.25 28.09
C ALA A 20 5.08 -4.67 27.54
N PRO A 21 5.23 -4.84 26.20
CA PRO A 21 6.53 -5.11 25.61
C PRO A 21 7.50 -3.97 25.92
N LEU A 22 8.66 -4.35 26.46
CA LEU A 22 9.79 -3.47 26.79
C LEU A 22 10.09 -2.51 25.64
N GLY A 23 9.63 -1.26 25.79
CA GLY A 23 9.92 -0.16 24.88
C GLY A 23 11.39 0.20 24.95
N THR A 24 12.21 -0.50 24.17
CA THR A 24 13.62 -0.14 23.95
C THR A 24 13.64 1.23 23.29
N GLY A 25 13.99 2.24 24.08
CA GLY A 25 14.01 3.65 23.67
C GLY A 25 15.12 3.94 22.67
N ILE A 26 14.95 3.51 21.41
CA ILE A 26 15.73 3.99 20.29
C ILE A 26 15.30 5.43 20.03
N LYS A 27 15.97 6.37 20.72
CA LYS A 27 15.89 7.80 20.41
C LYS A 27 16.69 8.06 19.13
N GLY A 28 16.17 7.56 18.01
CA GLY A 28 16.72 7.77 16.69
C GLY A 28 16.54 9.23 16.28
N ASN A 29 17.59 10.03 16.47
CA ASN A 29 17.74 11.31 15.77
C ASN A 29 18.12 11.02 14.30
N GLY A 30 17.19 10.39 13.59
CA GLY A 30 17.21 10.22 12.13
C GLY A 30 16.34 11.30 11.48
N GLY A 31 16.69 11.69 10.27
CA GLY A 31 15.93 12.69 9.52
C GLY A 31 14.50 12.22 9.19
N ALA A 32 13.68 13.16 8.72
CA ALA A 32 12.34 12.88 8.25
C ALA A 32 12.38 12.25 6.83
N ASP A 33 13.01 11.09 6.70
CA ASP A 33 13.19 10.38 5.43
C ASP A 33 12.40 9.05 5.34
N SER A 34 11.30 9.15 4.59
CA SER A 34 10.95 8.15 3.56
C SER A 34 10.37 6.79 3.97
N PHE A 35 9.90 6.61 5.21
CA PHE A 35 8.95 5.53 5.53
C PHE A 35 7.54 6.10 5.72
N GLY A 36 6.68 5.89 4.72
CA GLY A 36 5.29 6.41 4.66
C GLY A 36 4.30 5.80 5.65
N LEU A 37 4.75 5.42 6.84
CA LEU A 37 3.93 4.92 7.96
C LEU A 37 3.24 6.09 8.66
N GLY A 38 2.29 6.72 7.95
CA GLY A 38 1.29 7.57 8.58
C GLY A 38 0.32 6.72 9.40
N THR A 39 0.54 6.67 10.71
CA THR A 39 -0.25 5.89 11.68
C THR A 39 -1.62 6.54 11.94
N GLY A 40 -2.45 6.62 10.91
CA GLY A 40 -3.86 7.00 11.00
C GLY A 40 -4.74 5.91 10.36
N PRO A 41 -5.97 5.70 10.86
CA PRO A 41 -6.98 4.84 10.21
C PRO A 41 -7.52 5.54 8.94
N GLY A 42 -6.63 5.80 7.97
CA GLY A 42 -6.89 6.77 6.92
C GLY A 42 -5.66 7.32 6.20
N GLY A 43 -4.68 6.49 5.85
CA GLY A 43 -3.66 6.83 4.85
C GLY A 43 -2.30 7.32 5.37
N GLY A 44 -1.26 6.58 4.99
CA GLY A 44 0.13 7.02 5.01
C GLY A 44 0.70 7.00 3.59
N GLY A 45 1.47 8.05 3.23
CA GLY A 45 2.28 8.07 2.01
C GLY A 45 1.59 8.55 0.72
N SER A 46 1.22 9.83 0.69
CA SER A 46 0.81 10.64 -0.49
C SER A 46 -0.44 10.15 -1.25
N GLY A 47 -1.43 11.04 -1.37
CA GLY A 47 -2.71 10.73 -2.01
C GLY A 47 -2.58 10.10 -3.39
N GLY A 48 -3.28 8.98 -3.60
CA GLY A 48 -3.32 8.27 -4.88
C GLY A 48 -3.01 6.78 -4.73
N ALA A 49 -1.76 6.40 -4.98
CA ALA A 49 -1.46 5.04 -5.40
C ALA A 49 -1.27 3.99 -4.28
N ARG A 50 -1.85 2.80 -4.49
CA ARG A 50 -1.69 1.57 -3.70
C ARG A 50 -1.63 0.36 -4.63
N LEU A 51 -0.81 -0.63 -4.27
CA LEU A 51 -0.81 -1.95 -4.90
C LEU A 51 -1.48 -2.95 -3.95
N SER A 52 -2.40 -3.75 -4.47
CA SER A 52 -3.19 -4.76 -3.75
C SER A 52 -3.13 -6.09 -4.54
N GLY A 53 -3.37 -7.22 -3.88
CA GLY A 53 -3.05 -8.56 -4.40
C GLY A 53 -1.70 -9.10 -3.89
N SER A 54 -0.78 -8.20 -3.52
CA SER A 54 0.28 -8.50 -2.53
C SER A 54 -0.38 -8.68 -1.15
N GLY A 55 -0.83 -9.90 -0.85
CA GLY A 55 -1.64 -10.21 0.34
C GLY A 55 -1.07 -9.68 1.67
N GLY A 56 -1.71 -8.63 2.20
CA GLY A 56 -1.81 -8.29 3.63
C GLY A 56 -0.55 -7.98 4.44
N GLY A 57 0.67 -8.22 3.94
CA GLY A 57 1.88 -8.23 4.76
C GLY A 57 3.16 -7.79 4.05
N THR A 58 4.16 -7.48 4.87
CA THR A 58 5.39 -6.75 4.51
C THR A 58 6.26 -7.40 3.41
N ARG A 59 6.09 -8.70 3.07
CA ARG A 59 7.00 -9.44 2.14
C ARG A 59 7.16 -8.84 0.73
N TRP A 60 6.25 -7.98 0.30
CA TRP A 60 6.31 -7.30 -0.99
C TRP A 60 6.37 -5.76 -0.90
N ALA A 61 6.54 -5.19 0.30
CA ALA A 61 6.41 -3.74 0.51
C ALA A 61 7.42 -2.92 -0.32
N GLY A 62 8.71 -3.32 -0.30
CA GLY A 62 9.77 -2.65 -1.07
C GLY A 62 9.54 -2.72 -2.58
N TYR A 63 9.25 -3.92 -3.09
CA TYR A 63 8.90 -4.16 -4.50
C TYR A 63 7.69 -3.33 -4.96
N SER A 64 6.65 -3.28 -4.13
CA SER A 64 5.44 -2.48 -4.39
C SER A 64 5.76 -0.98 -4.43
N GLY A 65 6.65 -0.49 -3.56
CA GLY A 65 7.12 0.89 -3.58
C GLY A 65 7.79 1.27 -4.91
N SER A 66 8.74 0.46 -5.38
CA SER A 66 9.46 0.70 -6.64
C SER A 66 8.53 0.76 -7.85
N ILE A 67 7.59 -0.19 -7.96
CA ILE A 67 6.64 -0.23 -9.09
C ILE A 67 5.59 0.87 -9.01
N LYS A 68 5.07 1.17 -7.81
CA LYS A 68 4.15 2.30 -7.60
C LYS A 68 4.74 3.58 -8.18
N ASN A 69 5.98 3.90 -7.82
CA ASN A 69 6.66 5.12 -8.29
C ASN A 69 6.83 5.08 -9.82
N ARG A 70 7.35 3.97 -10.37
CA ARG A 70 7.57 3.81 -11.81
C ARG A 70 6.30 4.00 -12.66
N ILE A 71 5.15 3.52 -12.17
CA ILE A 71 3.85 3.73 -12.83
C ILE A 71 3.38 5.18 -12.70
N ILE A 72 3.52 5.80 -11.51
CA ILE A 72 3.16 7.23 -11.32
C ILE A 72 3.99 8.13 -12.23
N ASP A 73 5.29 7.88 -12.36
CA ASP A 73 6.17 8.67 -13.22
C ASP A 73 5.76 8.54 -14.70
N ALA A 74 5.42 7.34 -15.17
CA ALA A 74 4.89 7.14 -16.53
C ALA A 74 3.57 7.91 -16.75
N LEU A 75 2.65 7.86 -15.77
CA LEU A 75 1.37 8.59 -15.80
C LEU A 75 1.53 10.12 -15.68
N ARG A 76 2.66 10.62 -15.16
CA ARG A 76 2.99 12.05 -15.12
C ARG A 76 3.71 12.54 -16.37
N ALA A 77 4.44 11.66 -17.04
CA ALA A 77 5.15 11.97 -18.28
C ALA A 77 4.19 12.14 -19.47
N ASP A 78 3.11 11.37 -19.55
CA ASP A 78 2.12 11.49 -20.62
C ASP A 78 1.14 12.65 -20.39
N GLU A 79 0.96 13.49 -21.41
CA GLU A 79 0.17 14.72 -21.33
C GLU A 79 -1.33 14.45 -21.13
N ARG A 80 -1.82 13.29 -21.59
CA ARG A 80 -3.24 12.89 -21.50
C ARG A 80 -3.60 12.45 -20.08
N THR A 81 -2.62 11.97 -19.31
CA THR A 81 -2.82 11.48 -17.94
C THR A 81 -2.39 12.49 -16.87
N ARG A 82 -1.44 13.39 -17.15
CA ARG A 82 -0.94 14.37 -16.16
C ARG A 82 -1.96 15.45 -15.77
N TYR A 83 -2.90 15.76 -16.67
CA TYR A 83 -3.98 16.73 -16.43
C TYR A 83 -5.32 16.08 -16.05
N ALA A 84 -5.42 14.76 -16.08
CA ALA A 84 -6.65 14.07 -15.69
C ALA A 84 -6.85 14.15 -14.16
N ASP A 85 -8.08 14.41 -13.74
CA ASP A 85 -8.50 14.24 -12.34
C ASP A 85 -9.40 13.01 -12.21
N GLY A 86 -9.13 12.19 -11.19
CA GLY A 86 -9.99 11.06 -10.85
C GLY A 86 -9.24 9.85 -10.32
N GLN A 87 -9.96 8.79 -9.99
CA GLN A 87 -9.46 7.52 -9.49
C GLN A 87 -9.59 6.40 -10.52
N LEU A 88 -8.52 5.62 -10.66
CA LEU A 88 -8.46 4.42 -11.49
C LEU A 88 -7.90 3.23 -10.71
N GLU A 89 -8.34 2.03 -11.09
CA GLU A 89 -7.92 0.75 -10.55
C GLU A 89 -7.67 -0.22 -11.71
N LEU A 90 -6.42 -0.66 -11.84
CA LEU A 90 -5.89 -1.45 -12.94
C LEU A 90 -5.43 -2.81 -12.42
N GLY A 91 -5.69 -3.87 -13.17
CA GLY A 91 -4.96 -5.13 -13.07
C GLY A 91 -3.77 -5.09 -14.02
N LEU A 92 -2.57 -5.36 -13.50
CA LEU A 92 -1.32 -5.37 -14.24
C LEU A 92 -0.77 -6.80 -14.34
N TRP A 93 -0.37 -7.19 -15.55
CA TRP A 93 0.43 -8.39 -15.80
C TRP A 93 1.81 -7.99 -16.30
N MET A 94 2.82 -8.71 -15.85
CA MET A 94 4.22 -8.48 -16.20
C MET A 94 4.90 -9.79 -16.54
N ASP A 95 5.88 -9.73 -17.45
CA ASP A 95 6.77 -10.85 -17.68
C ASP A 95 7.78 -11.05 -16.54
N ALA A 96 8.57 -12.12 -16.62
CA ALA A 96 9.64 -12.41 -15.65
C ALA A 96 10.77 -11.37 -15.65
N GLY A 97 10.81 -10.46 -16.63
CA GLY A 97 11.74 -9.33 -16.70
C GLY A 97 11.19 -8.04 -16.09
N GLY A 98 9.92 -8.00 -15.66
CA GLY A 98 9.29 -6.80 -15.09
C GLY A 98 8.73 -5.82 -16.12
N ARG A 99 8.61 -6.23 -17.39
CA ARG A 99 7.91 -5.45 -18.42
C ARG A 99 6.41 -5.69 -18.30
N ILE A 100 5.62 -4.61 -18.27
CA ILE A 100 4.16 -4.69 -18.32
C ILE A 100 3.70 -5.18 -19.70
N THR A 101 3.02 -6.32 -19.73
CA THR A 101 2.54 -6.97 -20.97
C THR A 101 1.03 -6.80 -21.18
N ARG A 102 0.26 -6.55 -20.11
CA ARG A 102 -1.19 -6.33 -20.18
C ARG A 102 -1.68 -5.41 -19.05
N VAL A 103 -2.65 -4.57 -19.36
CA VAL A 103 -3.36 -3.71 -18.40
C VAL A 103 -4.87 -3.83 -18.58
N ALA A 104 -5.60 -4.14 -17.52
CA ALA A 104 -7.06 -4.18 -17.51
C ALA A 104 -7.62 -3.15 -16.51
N VAL A 105 -8.48 -2.24 -16.95
CA VAL A 105 -9.22 -1.35 -16.04
C VAL A 105 -10.30 -2.16 -15.32
N ARG A 106 -10.26 -2.19 -13.99
CA ARG A 106 -11.30 -2.78 -13.12
C ARG A 106 -12.32 -1.75 -12.66
N LYS A 107 -11.86 -0.54 -12.35
CA LYS A 107 -12.70 0.60 -11.99
C LYS A 107 -12.02 1.89 -12.44
N SER A 108 -12.78 2.82 -12.99
CA SER A 108 -12.28 4.14 -13.37
C SER A 108 -13.43 5.14 -13.29
N ASN A 109 -13.10 6.40 -13.00
CA ASN A 109 -13.99 7.55 -13.21
C ASN A 109 -13.33 8.64 -14.08
N VAL A 110 -12.18 8.35 -14.72
CA VAL A 110 -11.56 9.24 -15.71
C VAL A 110 -12.07 8.91 -17.11
N ASP A 111 -11.87 9.81 -18.07
CA ASP A 111 -12.37 9.66 -19.44
C ASP A 111 -11.96 8.37 -20.13
N ALA A 112 -12.85 7.84 -20.98
CA ALA A 112 -12.58 6.64 -21.77
C ALA A 112 -11.32 6.75 -22.64
N SER A 113 -11.03 7.95 -23.16
CA SER A 113 -9.82 8.26 -23.92
C SER A 113 -8.55 8.13 -23.08
N VAL A 114 -8.57 8.62 -21.83
CA VAL A 114 -7.47 8.50 -20.87
C VAL A 114 -7.27 7.04 -20.47
N ASN A 115 -8.35 6.30 -20.20
CA ASN A 115 -8.27 4.86 -19.93
C ASN A 115 -7.64 4.09 -21.09
N LYS A 116 -8.02 4.36 -22.35
CA LYS A 116 -7.41 3.72 -23.52
C LYS A 116 -5.92 4.07 -23.68
N ALA A 117 -5.54 5.34 -23.51
CA ALA A 117 -4.14 5.76 -23.51
C ALA A 117 -3.31 4.99 -22.47
N ILE A 118 -3.81 4.86 -21.24
CA ILE A 118 -3.17 4.10 -20.16
C ILE A 118 -3.01 2.61 -20.53
N GLN A 119 -4.06 2.00 -21.09
CA GLN A 119 -4.09 0.57 -21.40
C GLN A 119 -3.33 0.18 -22.68
N GLY A 120 -3.16 1.10 -23.63
CA GLY A 120 -2.52 0.84 -24.93
C GLY A 120 -1.08 1.35 -25.02
N ASP A 121 -0.83 2.56 -24.49
CA ASP A 121 0.40 3.31 -24.80
C ASP A 121 1.27 3.55 -23.55
N VAL A 122 0.70 4.11 -22.47
CA VAL A 122 1.49 4.67 -21.36
C VAL A 122 2.12 3.59 -20.48
N LEU A 123 1.40 2.49 -20.25
CA LEU A 123 1.86 1.41 -19.37
C LEU A 123 2.32 0.15 -20.11
N ILE A 124 1.88 -0.09 -21.34
CA ILE A 124 2.31 -1.27 -22.10
C ILE A 124 3.79 -1.13 -22.49
N GLY A 125 4.57 -2.18 -22.27
CA GLY A 125 6.01 -2.15 -22.51
C GLY A 125 6.82 -1.36 -21.46
N LEU A 126 6.18 -0.74 -20.47
CA LEU A 126 6.86 -0.04 -19.39
C LEU A 126 7.76 -1.02 -18.63
N GLN A 127 9.06 -0.73 -18.62
CA GLN A 127 10.04 -1.50 -17.88
C GLN A 127 10.00 -1.12 -16.40
N THR A 128 9.81 -2.13 -15.56
CA THR A 128 9.80 -2.04 -14.10
C THR A 128 10.71 -3.12 -13.48
N GLN A 129 10.67 -3.31 -12.15
CA GLN A 129 11.37 -4.40 -11.47
C GLN A 129 10.66 -5.74 -11.76
N PRO A 130 11.36 -6.85 -12.01
CA PRO A 130 10.73 -8.15 -12.19
C PRO A 130 9.90 -8.61 -10.97
N PRO A 131 8.69 -9.17 -11.19
CA PRO A 131 7.87 -9.70 -10.12
C PRO A 131 8.55 -10.86 -9.39
N PRO A 132 8.51 -10.89 -8.05
CA PRO A 132 8.86 -12.09 -7.30
C PRO A 132 8.02 -13.28 -7.77
N THR A 133 8.65 -14.45 -7.92
CA THR A 133 8.03 -15.65 -8.53
C THR A 133 6.71 -16.04 -7.87
N ASP A 134 6.58 -15.89 -6.54
CA ASP A 134 5.36 -16.21 -5.78
C ASP A 134 4.35 -15.05 -5.72
N MET A 135 4.44 -14.06 -6.62
CA MET A 135 3.51 -12.93 -6.66
C MET A 135 2.32 -13.23 -7.57
N PRO A 136 1.08 -13.25 -7.06
CA PRO A 136 -0.09 -13.51 -7.89
C PRO A 136 -0.34 -12.35 -8.88
N GLN A 137 -0.74 -12.70 -10.10
CA GLN A 137 -1.18 -11.75 -11.13
C GLN A 137 -2.68 -11.92 -11.42
N PRO A 138 -3.42 -10.84 -11.77
CA PRO A 138 -2.95 -9.47 -11.90
C PRO A 138 -2.62 -8.81 -10.55
N ILE A 139 -1.64 -7.91 -10.58
CA ILE A 139 -1.36 -7.01 -9.46
C ILE A 139 -2.32 -5.82 -9.58
N TRP A 140 -3.10 -5.55 -8.54
CA TRP A 140 -4.09 -4.48 -8.56
C TRP A 140 -3.45 -3.14 -8.17
N PHE A 141 -3.23 -2.27 -9.15
CA PHE A 141 -2.79 -0.89 -8.94
C PHE A 141 -4.00 0.05 -8.91
N ARG A 142 -4.31 0.61 -7.74
CA ARG A 142 -5.27 1.72 -7.60
C ARG A 142 -4.49 3.02 -7.47
N THR A 143 -4.86 4.07 -8.19
CA THR A 143 -4.34 5.43 -7.97
C THR A 143 -5.42 6.50 -8.13
N THR A 144 -5.08 7.71 -7.70
CA THR A 144 -5.83 8.93 -8.01
C THR A 144 -4.92 9.82 -8.85
N LEU A 145 -5.30 10.04 -10.11
CA LEU A 145 -4.76 11.12 -10.92
C LEU A 145 -5.29 12.45 -10.37
N ARG A 146 -4.43 13.45 -10.34
CA ARG A 146 -4.76 14.83 -9.98
C ARG A 146 -3.93 15.73 -10.88
N PRO A 147 -4.49 16.80 -11.46
CA PRO A 147 -3.70 17.78 -12.19
C PRO A 147 -2.65 18.38 -11.25
N SER A 148 -1.39 18.35 -11.67
CA SER A 148 -0.33 19.13 -11.03
C SER A 148 -0.53 20.60 -11.39
N SER A 149 -0.92 21.41 -10.40
CA SER A 149 -0.98 22.87 -10.49
C SER A 149 0.40 23.52 -10.48
#